data_AF-C8VXW9-F1
#
_entry.id   AF-C8VXW9-F1
#
_cell.length_a   1.000
_cell.length_b   1.000
_cell.length_c   1.000
_cell.angle_alpha   90.00
_cell.angle_beta   90.00
_cell.angle_gamma   90.00
#
_symmetry.space_group_name_H-M   'P 1'
#
loop_
_entity.id
_entity.type
_entity.pdbx_description
1 polymer ?
#
loop_
_entity_poly.entity_id
_entity_poly.type
_entity_poly.pdbx_seq_one_letter_code
_entity_poly.pdbx_strand_id
1 'polypeptide(L)'
;MMPRFIRINGQTREDRHDMISKVNTAISNSGAWILNFKMFSNRLINILFEVPTNNIDKLYASLLDTGLELYEESKALLEECSNQQKYVNDDFDIAGTLQVTFIHNEPDLKIDVPPFDL
;
A
#
# COMPACT_ATOMS: atom_id res chain seq x y z
N MET A 1 -19.41 -4.89 -6.31
CA MET A 1 -19.37 -6.02 -5.36
C MET A 1 -18.04 -5.93 -4.67
N MET A 2 -18.02 -6.01 -3.34
CA MET A 2 -16.80 -5.80 -2.57
C MET A 2 -15.70 -6.79 -3.01
N PRO A 3 -14.52 -6.32 -3.43
CA PRO A 3 -13.44 -7.22 -3.83
C PRO A 3 -12.89 -7.98 -2.62
N ARG A 4 -12.37 -9.19 -2.89
CA ARG A 4 -11.59 -9.95 -1.90
C ARG A 4 -10.12 -9.54 -1.85
N PHE A 5 -9.66 -8.79 -2.85
CA PHE A 5 -8.28 -8.32 -2.94
C PHE A 5 -8.21 -6.93 -3.58
N ILE A 6 -7.41 -6.02 -3.03
CA ILE A 6 -7.18 -4.68 -3.59
C ILE A 6 -5.71 -4.41 -3.91
N ARG A 7 -5.46 -3.66 -4.98
CA ARG A 7 -4.11 -3.26 -5.40
C ARG A 7 -4.02 -1.74 -5.41
N ILE A 8 -3.20 -1.21 -4.51
CA ILE A 8 -2.97 0.22 -4.34
C ILE A 8 -1.55 0.52 -4.79
N ASN A 9 -1.40 1.49 -5.69
CA ASN A 9 -0.12 1.96 -6.17
C ASN A 9 -0.02 3.47 -5.96
N GLY A 10 1.17 3.92 -5.56
CA GLY A 10 1.47 5.33 -5.48
C GLY A 10 2.95 5.61 -5.68
N GLN A 11 3.27 6.89 -5.73
CA GLN A 11 4.62 7.40 -5.88
C GLN A 11 4.90 8.52 -4.88
N THR A 12 6.17 8.74 -4.60
CA THR A 12 6.62 9.88 -3.82
C THR A 12 8.01 10.35 -4.25
N ARG A 13 8.33 11.61 -3.95
CA ARG A 13 9.68 12.17 -4.03
C ARG A 13 10.31 12.40 -2.66
N GLU A 14 9.59 12.08 -1.58
CA GLU A 14 10.08 12.20 -0.21
C GLU A 14 11.16 11.16 0.10
N ASP A 15 11.86 11.37 1.22
CA ASP A 15 12.79 10.36 1.74
C ASP A 15 12.09 9.01 1.93
N ARG A 16 12.78 7.97 1.50
CA ARG A 16 12.25 6.62 1.46
C ARG A 16 11.94 6.08 2.86
N HIS A 17 12.83 6.29 3.83
CA HIS A 17 12.64 5.79 5.18
C HIS A 17 11.49 6.51 5.87
N ASP A 18 11.39 7.82 5.67
CA ASP A 18 10.29 8.62 6.20
C ASP A 18 8.94 8.19 5.61
N MET A 19 8.84 8.05 4.28
CA MET A 19 7.60 7.61 3.66
C MET A 19 7.22 6.18 4.09
N ILE A 20 8.17 5.25 4.17
CA ILE A 20 7.91 3.89 4.68
C ILE A 20 7.34 3.94 6.11
N SER A 21 7.91 4.77 6.98
CA SER A 21 7.42 4.98 8.35
C SER A 21 6.00 5.54 8.37
N LYS A 22 5.72 6.55 7.53
CA LYS A 22 4.39 7.16 7.39
C LYS A 22 3.35 6.16 6.90
N VAL A 23 3.61 5.40 5.83
CA VAL A 23 2.64 4.44 5.30
C VAL A 23 2.42 3.26 6.25
N ASN A 24 3.46 2.79 6.95
CA ASN A 24 3.31 1.75 7.98
C ASN A 24 2.39 2.24 9.11
N THR A 25 2.59 3.47 9.55
CA THR A 25 1.77 4.12 10.58
C THR A 25 0.33 4.31 10.09
N ALA A 26 0.14 4.77 8.86
CA ALA A 26 -1.17 4.97 8.25
C ALA A 26 -1.97 3.66 8.14
N ILE A 27 -1.36 2.59 7.63
CA ILE A 27 -2.00 1.26 7.54
C ILE A 27 -2.36 0.76 8.95
N SER A 28 -1.45 0.86 9.91
CA SER A 28 -1.72 0.39 11.28
C SER A 28 -2.85 1.20 11.95
N ASN A 29 -2.83 2.53 11.78
CA ASN A 29 -3.84 3.42 12.36
C ASN A 29 -5.21 3.27 11.70
N SER A 30 -5.27 2.82 10.45
CA SER A 30 -6.55 2.54 9.79
C SER A 30 -7.23 1.27 10.32
N GLY A 31 -6.60 0.52 11.20
CA GLY A 31 -7.09 -0.79 11.64
C GLY A 31 -6.81 -1.91 10.63
N ALA A 32 -5.95 -1.65 9.65
CA ALA A 32 -5.39 -2.68 8.79
C ALA A 32 -4.15 -3.30 9.43
N TRP A 33 -3.81 -4.53 9.02
CA TRP A 33 -2.67 -5.26 9.52
C TRP A 33 -1.67 -5.54 8.41
N ILE A 34 -0.39 -5.21 8.65
CA ILE A 34 0.68 -5.54 7.70
C ILE A 34 1.06 -6.99 7.89
N LEU A 35 0.97 -7.77 6.81
CA LEU A 35 1.34 -9.19 6.80
C LEU A 35 2.80 -9.39 6.40
N ASN A 36 3.27 -8.59 5.43
CA ASN A 36 4.62 -8.70 4.90
C ASN A 36 5.00 -7.40 4.18
N PHE A 37 6.29 -7.15 4.02
CA PHE A 37 6.79 -6.14 3.10
C PHE A 37 8.02 -6.68 2.36
N LYS A 38 8.15 -6.31 1.09
CA LYS A 38 9.30 -6.65 0.26
C LYS A 38 9.81 -5.41 -0.44
N MET A 39 11.09 -5.13 -0.21
CA MET A 39 11.81 -4.11 -0.94
C MET A 39 12.49 -4.77 -2.15
N PHE A 40 12.19 -4.29 -3.36
CA PHE A 40 12.75 -4.84 -4.60
C PHE A 40 14.00 -4.06 -5.05
N SER A 41 14.07 -2.76 -4.75
CA SER A 41 15.22 -1.89 -4.96
C SER A 41 15.10 -0.66 -4.05
N ASN A 42 16.06 0.28 -4.10
CA ASN A 42 15.88 1.61 -3.50
C ASN A 42 14.68 2.39 -4.07
N ARG A 43 14.13 1.99 -5.23
CA ARG A 43 13.00 2.68 -5.87
C ARG A 43 11.63 2.08 -5.58
N LEU A 44 11.54 0.89 -5.00
CA LEU A 44 10.24 0.23 -4.89
C LEU A 44 10.13 -0.67 -3.66
N ILE A 45 9.07 -0.44 -2.89
CA ILE A 45 8.60 -1.33 -1.83
C ILE A 45 7.17 -1.77 -2.13
N ASN A 46 6.88 -3.02 -1.80
CA ASN A 46 5.52 -3.57 -1.80
C ASN A 46 5.17 -4.06 -0.39
N ILE A 47 4.05 -3.62 0.14
CA ILE A 47 3.54 -3.94 1.47
C ILE A 47 2.25 -4.75 1.28
N LEU A 48 2.24 -5.98 1.77
CA LEU A 48 1.06 -6.84 1.85
C LEU A 48 0.34 -6.57 3.17
N PHE A 49 -0.96 -6.34 3.12
CA PHE A 49 -1.79 -6.07 4.29
C PHE A 49 -3.16 -6.75 4.18
N GLU A 50 -3.88 -6.77 5.30
CA GLU A 50 -5.31 -7.09 5.38
C GLU A 50 -6.04 -5.95 6.06
N VAL A 51 -7.25 -5.65 5.62
CA VAL A 51 -8.08 -4.57 6.19
C VAL A 51 -9.53 -5.03 6.32
N PRO A 52 -10.16 -4.83 7.48
CA PRO A 52 -11.59 -5.08 7.63
C PRO A 52 -12.40 -4.25 6.62
N THR A 53 -13.47 -4.81 6.05
CA THR A 53 -14.33 -4.11 5.09
C THR A 53 -14.84 -2.77 5.62
N ASN A 54 -15.08 -2.68 6.93
CA ASN A 54 -15.55 -1.49 7.63
C ASN A 54 -14.49 -0.39 7.87
N ASN A 55 -13.25 -0.62 7.47
CA ASN A 55 -12.12 0.29 7.69
C ASN A 55 -11.48 0.79 6.38
N ILE A 56 -12.07 0.48 5.22
CA ILE A 56 -11.53 0.88 3.91
C ILE A 56 -11.49 2.40 3.76
N ASP A 57 -12.54 3.10 4.18
CA ASP A 57 -12.60 4.56 4.20
C ASP A 57 -11.50 5.17 5.08
N LYS A 58 -11.27 4.58 6.26
CA LYS A 58 -10.20 4.99 7.17
C LYS A 58 -8.81 4.73 6.60
N LEU A 59 -8.62 3.59 5.91
CA LEU A 59 -7.37 3.27 5.21
C LEU A 59 -7.11 4.30 4.11
N TYR A 60 -8.13 4.60 3.30
CA TYR A 60 -7.98 5.56 2.21
C TYR A 60 -7.61 6.95 2.74
N ALA A 61 -8.33 7.47 3.73
CA ALA A 61 -8.00 8.75 4.37
C ALA A 61 -6.59 8.77 4.96
N SER A 62 -6.22 7.71 5.70
CA SER A 62 -4.90 7.61 6.34
C SER A 62 -3.76 7.59 5.32
N LEU A 63 -3.95 6.95 4.15
CA LEU A 63 -2.97 6.95 3.07
C LEU A 63 -2.85 8.31 2.37
N LEU A 64 -3.94 9.06 2.24
CA LEU A 64 -3.89 10.42 1.70
C LEU A 64 -3.13 11.37 2.63
N ASP A 65 -3.32 11.21 3.95
CA ASP A 65 -2.65 12.03 4.97
C ASP A 65 -1.13 11.84 5.03
N THR A 66 -0.58 10.76 4.44
CA THR A 66 0.87 10.57 4.39
C THR A 66 1.57 11.48 3.38
N GLY A 67 0.83 12.09 2.47
CA GLY A 67 1.39 12.78 1.29
C GLY A 67 1.85 11.82 0.19
N LEU A 68 1.49 10.53 0.25
CA LEU A 68 1.73 9.59 -0.85
C LEU A 68 0.82 9.93 -2.03
N GLU A 69 1.39 10.13 -3.21
CA GLU A 69 0.61 10.39 -4.42
C GLU A 69 0.10 9.06 -5.00
N LEU A 70 -1.11 8.68 -4.62
CA LEU A 70 -1.79 7.52 -5.18
C LEU A 70 -2.11 7.72 -6.66
N TYR A 71 -1.96 6.65 -7.46
CA TYR A 71 -2.40 6.66 -8.85
C TYR A 71 -3.93 6.72 -8.94
N GLU A 72 -4.45 7.29 -10.03
CA GLU A 72 -5.88 7.54 -10.20
C GLU A 72 -6.70 6.25 -10.17
N GLU A 73 -6.18 5.14 -10.72
CA GLU A 73 -6.85 3.84 -10.65
C GLU A 73 -6.95 3.32 -9.21
N SER A 74 -5.96 3.63 -8.37
CA SER A 74 -5.96 3.23 -6.96
C SER A 74 -6.90 4.10 -6.12
N LYS A 75 -6.97 5.40 -6.40
CA LYS A 75 -7.97 6.30 -5.80
C LYS A 75 -9.39 5.88 -6.16
N ALA A 76 -9.66 5.65 -7.44
CA ALA A 76 -10.97 5.23 -7.93
C ALA A 76 -11.38 3.88 -7.31
N LEU A 77 -10.46 2.93 -7.21
CA LEU A 77 -10.70 1.65 -6.54
C LEU A 77 -11.07 1.84 -5.06
N LEU A 78 -10.30 2.64 -4.31
CA LEU A 78 -10.55 2.88 -2.89
C LEU A 78 -11.86 3.65 -2.66
N GLU A 79 -12.19 4.60 -3.53
CA GLU A 79 -13.46 5.32 -3.50
C GLU A 79 -14.64 4.39 -3.78
N GLU A 80 -14.53 3.50 -4.79
CA GLU A 80 -15.56 2.50 -5.07
C GLU A 80 -15.74 1.56 -3.87
N CYS A 81 -14.66 1.06 -3.28
CA CYS A 81 -14.72 0.18 -2.12
C CYS A 81 -15.34 0.90 -0.91
N SER A 82 -14.96 2.15 -0.65
CA SER A 82 -15.53 2.98 0.43
C SER A 82 -17.05 3.22 0.23
N ASN A 83 -17.48 3.39 -1.01
CA ASN A 83 -18.90 3.52 -1.34
C ASN A 83 -19.65 2.19 -1.15
N GLN A 84 -19.04 1.07 -1.53
CA GLN A 84 -19.62 -0.26 -1.39
C GLN A 84 -19.66 -0.75 0.06
N GLN A 85 -18.72 -0.33 0.91
CA GLN A 85 -18.64 -0.65 2.34
C GLN A 85 -19.97 -0.43 3.06
N LYS A 86 -20.72 0.62 2.71
CA LYS A 86 -22.04 0.96 3.30
C LYS A 86 -23.13 -0.08 3.04
N TYR A 87 -22.93 -0.95 2.06
CA TYR A 87 -23.90 -1.96 1.62
C TYR A 87 -23.44 -3.39 1.94
N VAL A 88 -22.27 -3.56 2.55
CA VAL A 88 -21.77 -4.87 2.98
C VAL A 88 -22.26 -5.13 4.40
N ASN A 89 -23.06 -6.17 4.57
CA ASN A 89 -23.56 -6.58 5.89
C ASN A 89 -22.59 -7.52 6.64
N ASP A 90 -21.64 -8.11 5.91
CA ASP A 90 -20.67 -9.06 6.46
C ASP A 90 -19.33 -8.37 6.76
N ASP A 91 -18.85 -8.52 7.99
CA ASP A 91 -17.50 -8.11 8.35
C ASP A 91 -16.51 -9.19 7.91
N PHE A 92 -15.61 -8.82 7.01
CA PHE A 92 -14.53 -9.71 6.55
C PHE A 92 -13.30 -8.90 6.18
N ASP A 93 -12.15 -9.56 6.22
CA ASP A 93 -10.90 -8.93 5.85
C ASP A 93 -10.67 -8.98 4.33
N ILE A 94 -10.28 -7.84 3.78
CA ILE A 94 -9.83 -7.69 2.39
C ILE A 94 -8.30 -7.69 2.42
N ALA A 95 -7.70 -8.64 1.72
CA ALA A 95 -6.26 -8.62 1.51
C ALA A 95 -5.89 -7.54 0.48
N GLY A 96 -4.71 -6.94 0.60
CA GLY A 96 -4.29 -5.91 -0.34
C GLY A 96 -2.79 -5.70 -0.39
N THR A 97 -2.35 -5.07 -1.47
CA THR A 97 -0.96 -4.63 -1.64
C THR A 97 -0.91 -3.13 -1.78
N LEU A 98 0.01 -2.48 -1.07
CA LEU A 98 0.45 -1.12 -1.30
C LEU A 98 1.85 -1.13 -1.92
N GLN A 99 1.94 -0.72 -3.17
CA GLN A 99 3.22 -0.48 -3.83
C GLN A 99 3.56 1.01 -3.78
N VAL A 100 4.74 1.34 -3.27
CA VAL A 100 5.26 2.72 -3.26
C VAL A 100 6.49 2.80 -4.15
N THR A 101 6.44 3.70 -5.13
CA THR A 101 7.55 4.03 -6.01
C THR A 101 8.25 5.30 -5.51
N PHE A 102 9.56 5.21 -5.24
CA PHE A 102 10.38 6.34 -4.83
C PHE A 102 11.06 6.96 -6.05
N ILE A 103 10.73 8.22 -6.33
CA ILE A 103 11.28 8.98 -7.44
C ILE A 103 12.47 9.79 -6.91
N HIS A 104 13.67 9.32 -7.21
CA HIS A 104 14.92 9.97 -6.86
C HIS A 104 15.95 9.82 -7.99
N ASN A 105 16.98 10.68 -7.97
CA ASN A 105 18.06 10.64 -8.97
C ASN A 105 19.24 9.75 -8.58
N GLU A 106 19.15 9.04 -7.44
CA GLU A 106 20.19 8.10 -7.03
C GLU A 106 20.29 6.90 -8.00
N PRO A 107 21.50 6.35 -8.21
CA PRO A 107 21.68 5.13 -8.97
C PRO A 107 20.90 3.97 -8.33
N ASP A 108 20.36 3.08 -9.16
CA ASP A 108 19.66 1.90 -8.66
C ASP A 108 20.64 1.02 -7.86
N LEU A 109 20.24 0.69 -6.63
CA LEU A 109 20.95 -0.32 -5.86
C LEU A 109 20.73 -1.67 -6.55
N LYS A 110 21.80 -2.19 -7.18
CA LYS A 110 21.82 -3.56 -7.69
C LYS A 110 21.93 -4.52 -6.51
N ILE A 111 20.95 -5.40 -6.37
CA ILE A 111 21.06 -6.53 -5.44
C ILE A 111 21.93 -7.57 -6.14
N ASP A 112 23.10 -7.87 -5.58
CA ASP A 112 23.95 -8.95 -6.10
C ASP A 112 23.19 -10.28 -6.02
N VAL A 113 23.02 -10.93 -7.17
CA VAL A 113 22.47 -12.29 -7.25
C VAL A 113 23.63 -13.25 -6.99
N PRO A 114 23.57 -14.09 -5.93
CA PRO A 114 24.63 -15.07 -5.71
C PRO A 114 24.70 -16.03 -6.91
N PRO A 115 25.91 -16.47 -7.32
CA PRO A 115 26.06 -17.49 -8.34
C PRO A 115 25.32 -18.76 -7.92
N PHE A 116 24.80 -19.51 -8.90
CA PHE A 116 24.27 -20.84 -8.64
C PHE A 116 25.45 -21.76 -8.27
N ASP A 117 25.42 -22.37 -7.09
CA ASP A 117 26.29 -23.51 -6.77
C ASP A 117 25.80 -24.71 -7.62
N LEU A 118 26.47 -24.94 -8.76
CA LEU A 118 26.27 -26.10 -9.63
C LEU A 118 27.24 -27.24 -9.28
#